data_AF-A0A7X6R1U0-F1
#
_entry.id   AF-A0A7X6R1U0-F1
#
_cell.length_a   1.000
_cell.length_b   1.000
_cell.length_c   1.000
_cell.angle_alpha   90.00
_cell.angle_beta   90.00
_cell.angle_gamma   90.00
#
_symmetry.space_group_name_H-M   'P 1'
#
loop_
_entity.id
_entity.type
_entity.pdbx_description
1 polymer ?
#
loop_
_entity_poly.entity_id
_entity_poly.type
_entity_poly.pdbx_seq_one_letter_code
_entity_poly.pdbx_strand_id
1 'polypeptide(L)'
;MTDFNPAPTPEESDDLTQQARELADLLKVTPPGDHPIVAEHLGNGVIIYMAGAMHDIKEMVDVHHDMAPVAAHRVMTFVQQVSRDTMEWIKQWAQE
;
A
#
# COMPACT_ATOMS: atom_id res chain seq x y z
N MET A 1 -7.35 14.43 -23.23
CA MET A 1 -7.45 15.36 -22.07
C MET A 1 -6.74 14.65 -20.95
N THR A 2 -5.65 15.20 -20.43
CA THR A 2 -4.93 14.65 -19.29
C THR A 2 -5.83 14.84 -18.07
N ASP A 3 -6.34 13.75 -17.50
CA ASP A 3 -7.06 13.82 -16.22
C ASP A 3 -6.09 14.37 -15.19
N PHE A 4 -6.32 15.63 -14.84
CA PHE A 4 -5.60 16.34 -13.78
C PHE A 4 -6.03 15.66 -12.49
N ASN A 5 -5.26 14.69 -12.02
CA ASN A 5 -5.45 14.14 -10.68
C ASN A 5 -5.25 15.31 -9.70
N PRO A 6 -6.32 15.85 -9.07
CA PRO A 6 -6.18 17.00 -8.20
C PRO A 6 -5.24 16.62 -7.06
N ALA A 7 -4.40 17.56 -6.62
CA ALA A 7 -3.63 17.38 -5.41
C ALA A 7 -4.59 17.03 -4.26
N PRO A 8 -4.22 16.08 -3.38
CA PRO A 8 -5.08 15.68 -2.27
C PRO A 8 -5.46 16.92 -1.46
N THR A 9 -6.72 16.95 -1.04
CA THR A 9 -7.21 18.01 -0.14
C THR A 9 -6.44 17.98 1.19
N PRO A 10 -6.43 19.07 1.96
CA PRO A 10 -5.75 19.09 3.26
C PRO A 10 -6.19 17.96 4.20
N GLU A 11 -7.49 17.61 4.21
CA GLU A 11 -8.02 16.50 5.01
C GLU A 11 -7.53 15.13 4.53
N GLU A 12 -7.48 14.89 3.21
CA GLU A 12 -6.92 13.66 2.64
C GLU A 12 -5.40 13.56 2.88
N SER A 13 -4.70 14.69 2.82
CA SER A 13 -3.26 14.76 3.13
C SER A 13 -2.99 14.42 4.61
N ASP A 14 -3.83 14.88 5.52
CA ASP A 14 -3.72 14.59 6.95
C ASP A 14 -4.02 13.11 7.25
N ASP A 15 -5.04 12.53 6.61
CA ASP A 15 -5.37 11.10 6.73
C ASP A 15 -4.26 10.20 6.17
N LEU A 16 -3.71 10.52 4.99
CA LEU A 16 -2.56 9.80 4.43
C LEU A 16 -1.32 9.88 5.35
N THR A 17 -1.10 11.04 5.97
CA THR A 17 0.01 11.23 6.91
C THR A 17 -0.20 10.44 8.19
N GLN A 18 -1.43 10.37 8.70
CA GLN A 18 -1.81 9.59 9.86
C GLN A 18 -1.61 8.08 9.59
N GLN A 19 -2.10 7.58 8.46
CA GLN A 19 -1.94 6.17 8.06
C GLN A 19 -0.47 5.79 7.86
N ALA A 20 0.34 6.68 7.27
CA ALA A 20 1.78 6.46 7.11
C ALA A 20 2.51 6.39 8.46
N ARG A 21 2.11 7.21 9.44
CA ARG A 21 2.66 7.15 10.81
C ARG A 21 2.27 5.87 11.53
N GLU A 22 1.00 5.48 11.46
CA GLU A 22 0.53 4.22 12.05
C GLU A 22 1.27 3.02 11.46
N LEU A 23 1.50 3.00 10.15
CA LEU A 23 2.29 1.96 9.50
C LEU A 23 3.74 1.97 9.99
N ALA A 24 4.37 3.14 10.09
CA ALA A 24 5.74 3.26 10.58
C ALA A 24 5.89 2.82 12.05
N ASP A 25 4.87 3.02 12.88
CA ASP A 25 4.89 2.57 14.27
C ASP A 25 4.65 1.07 14.41
N LEU A 26 3.83 0.46 13.54
CA LEU A 26 3.64 -1.00 13.50
C LEU A 26 4.94 -1.75 13.14
N LEU A 27 5.76 -1.17 12.27
CA LEU A 27 7.02 -1.78 11.82
C LEU A 27 8.14 -1.75 12.87
N LYS A 28 7.95 -1.04 13.98
CA LYS A 28 8.90 -1.01 15.10
C LYS A 28 8.70 -2.16 16.07
N VAL A 29 7.65 -2.97 15.90
CA VAL A 29 7.43 -4.14 16.73
C VAL A 29 8.36 -5.26 16.29
N THR A 30 9.04 -5.88 17.26
CA THR A 30 9.91 -7.02 17.03
C THR A 30 9.24 -8.28 17.57
N PRO A 31 8.91 -9.26 16.72
CA PRO A 31 8.39 -10.54 17.17
C PRO A 31 9.34 -11.24 18.16
N PRO A 32 8.82 -12.04 19.11
CA PRO A 32 9.64 -12.77 20.06
C PRO A 32 10.66 -13.70 19.36
N GLY A 33 11.95 -13.48 19.63
CA GLY A 33 13.04 -14.29 19.07
C GLY A 33 13.71 -13.70 17.83
N ASP A 34 13.13 -12.65 17.25
CA ASP A 34 13.70 -11.96 16.11
C ASP A 34 14.68 -10.85 16.52
N HIS A 35 15.61 -10.51 15.62
CA HIS A 35 16.47 -9.35 15.79
C HIS A 35 15.73 -8.08 15.34
N PRO A 36 15.63 -7.02 16.18
CA PRO A 36 14.79 -5.84 15.89
C PRO A 36 15.01 -5.21 14.53
N ILE A 37 16.28 -4.98 14.16
CA ILE A 37 16.64 -4.37 12.86
C ILE A 37 16.26 -5.28 11.69
N VAL A 38 16.30 -6.61 11.87
CA VAL A 38 15.98 -7.56 10.79
C VAL A 38 14.45 -7.60 10.60
N ALA A 39 13.68 -7.65 11.68
CA ALA A 39 12.23 -7.57 11.62
C ALA A 39 11.76 -6.27 10.96
N GLU A 40 12.29 -5.12 11.39
CA GLU A 40 11.99 -3.82 10.77
C GLU A 40 12.36 -3.81 9.27
N HIS A 41 13.53 -4.33 8.90
CA HIS A 41 13.96 -4.38 7.50
C HIS A 41 13.04 -5.25 6.63
N LEU A 42 12.64 -6.42 7.12
CA LEU A 42 11.72 -7.32 6.41
C LEU A 42 10.36 -6.65 6.20
N GLY A 43 9.83 -5.94 7.20
CA GLY A 43 8.53 -5.29 7.09
C GLY A 43 8.52 -4.08 6.19
N ASN A 44 9.53 -3.23 6.31
CA ASN A 44 9.75 -2.16 5.35
C ASN A 44 9.89 -2.71 3.92
N GLY A 45 10.63 -3.82 3.76
CA GLY A 45 10.80 -4.50 2.48
C GLY A 45 9.47 -4.92 1.84
N VAL A 46 8.60 -5.59 2.59
CA VAL A 46 7.28 -6.01 2.10
C VAL A 46 6.46 -4.81 1.64
N ILE A 47 6.38 -3.74 2.43
CA ILE A 47 5.64 -2.53 2.06
C ILE A 47 6.18 -1.93 0.77
N ILE A 48 7.50 -1.78 0.66
CA ILE A 48 8.14 -1.17 -0.51
C ILE A 48 7.88 -2.00 -1.76
N TYR A 49 8.06 -3.32 -1.71
CA TYR A 49 7.82 -4.19 -2.85
C TYR A 49 6.34 -4.21 -3.26
N MET A 50 5.43 -4.24 -2.30
CA MET A 50 3.99 -4.21 -2.56
C MET A 50 3.56 -2.85 -3.14
N ALA A 51 4.06 -1.74 -2.61
CA ALA A 51 3.80 -0.40 -3.15
C ALA A 51 4.29 -0.26 -4.59
N GLY A 52 5.50 -0.75 -4.89
CA GLY A 52 6.04 -0.77 -6.25
C GLY A 52 5.17 -1.58 -7.21
N ALA A 53 4.81 -2.82 -6.85
CA ALA A 53 3.95 -3.65 -7.69
C ALA A 53 2.57 -3.03 -7.93
N MET A 54 1.97 -2.39 -6.92
CA MET A 54 0.69 -1.71 -7.05
C MET A 54 0.78 -0.47 -7.95
N HIS A 55 1.91 0.26 -7.89
CA HIS A 55 2.18 1.39 -8.77
C HIS A 55 2.25 0.96 -10.24
N ASP A 56 3.03 -0.09 -10.54
CA ASP A 56 3.15 -0.63 -11.91
C ASP A 56 1.78 -1.09 -12.47
N ILE A 57 0.95 -1.73 -11.64
CA ILE A 57 -0.40 -2.13 -12.04
C ILE A 57 -1.27 -0.92 -12.32
N LYS A 58 -1.19 0.13 -11.50
CA LYS A 58 -1.94 1.38 -11.71
C LYS A 58 -1.53 2.02 -13.04
N GLU A 59 -0.23 2.12 -13.34
CA GLU A 59 0.24 2.68 -14.61
C GLU A 59 -0.31 1.90 -15.81
N MET A 60 -0.31 0.56 -15.72
CA MET A 60 -0.91 -0.29 -16.75
C MET A 60 -2.41 -0.03 -16.90
N VAL A 61 -3.15 0.08 -15.80
CA VAL A 61 -4.59 0.37 -15.82
C VAL A 61 -4.87 1.73 -16.45
N ASP A 62 -4.11 2.77 -16.09
CA ASP A 62 -4.30 4.12 -16.60
C ASP A 62 -4.13 4.19 -18.13
N VAL A 63 -3.23 3.36 -18.70
CA VAL A 63 -3.04 3.26 -20.17
C VAL A 63 -4.17 2.52 -20.87
N HIS A 64 -4.78 1.51 -20.22
CA HIS A 64 -5.73 0.59 -20.88
C HIS A 64 -7.19 0.81 -20.49
N HIS A 65 -7.47 1.72 -19.55
CA HIS A 65 -8.80 1.97 -18.99
C HIS A 65 -9.86 2.15 -20.10
N ASP A 66 -9.58 3.01 -21.08
CA ASP A 66 -10.55 3.35 -22.13
C ASP A 66 -10.83 2.21 -23.11
N MET A 67 -9.87 1.30 -23.28
CA MET A 67 -10.00 0.15 -24.17
C MET A 67 -10.67 -1.05 -23.49
N ALA A 68 -10.51 -1.19 -22.18
CA ALA A 68 -11.01 -2.34 -21.42
C ALA A 68 -11.52 -1.95 -20.01
N PRO A 69 -12.55 -1.10 -19.90
CA PRO A 69 -12.96 -0.48 -18.63
C PRO A 69 -13.39 -1.50 -17.57
N VAL A 70 -14.07 -2.58 -17.98
CA VAL A 70 -14.51 -3.64 -17.05
C VAL A 70 -13.31 -4.42 -16.49
N ALA A 71 -12.30 -4.68 -17.32
CA ALA A 71 -11.08 -5.37 -16.87
C ALA A 71 -10.25 -4.46 -15.96
N ALA A 72 -10.06 -3.21 -16.35
CA ALA A 72 -9.40 -2.18 -15.55
C ALA A 72 -10.02 -2.05 -14.16
N HIS A 73 -11.35 -1.96 -14.08
CA HIS A 73 -12.05 -1.92 -12.80
C HIS A 73 -11.80 -3.16 -11.94
N ARG A 74 -11.92 -4.37 -12.51
CA ARG A 74 -11.66 -5.63 -11.78
C ARG A 74 -10.23 -5.71 -11.25
N VAL A 75 -9.25 -5.28 -12.05
CA VAL A 75 -7.83 -5.25 -11.63
C VAL A 75 -7.65 -4.29 -10.46
N MET A 76 -8.22 -3.08 -10.53
CA MET A 76 -8.12 -2.12 -9.43
C MET A 76 -8.82 -2.61 -8.15
N THR A 77 -9.96 -3.29 -8.26
CA THR A 77 -10.60 -3.92 -7.09
C THR A 77 -9.70 -4.99 -6.45
N PHE A 78 -9.01 -5.79 -7.27
CA PHE A 78 -8.06 -6.78 -6.79
C PHE A 78 -6.86 -6.13 -6.10
N VAL A 79 -6.28 -5.07 -6.69
CA VAL A 79 -5.18 -4.29 -6.08
C VAL A 79 -5.59 -3.74 -4.70
N GLN A 80 -6.80 -3.19 -4.58
CA GLN A 80 -7.32 -2.72 -3.30
C GLN A 80 -7.45 -3.84 -2.27
N GLN A 81 -7.85 -5.05 -2.68
CA GLN A 81 -7.92 -6.20 -1.78
C GLN A 81 -6.53 -6.60 -1.29
N VAL A 82 -5.57 -6.76 -2.21
CA VAL A 82 -4.19 -7.12 -1.88
C VAL A 82 -3.55 -6.07 -0.95
N SER A 83 -3.82 -4.79 -1.18
CA SER A 83 -3.36 -3.71 -0.31
C SER A 83 -3.91 -3.85 1.12
N ARG A 84 -5.20 -4.15 1.28
CA ARG A 84 -5.81 -4.37 2.60
C ARG A 84 -5.23 -5.59 3.29
N ASP A 85 -5.12 -6.71 2.58
CA ASP A 85 -4.60 -7.96 3.12
C ASP A 85 -3.13 -7.82 3.56
N THR A 86 -2.33 -7.07 2.80
CA THR A 86 -0.93 -6.75 3.16
C THR A 86 -0.87 -5.95 4.46
N MET A 87 -1.72 -4.93 4.60
CA MET A 87 -1.77 -4.10 5.79
C MET A 87 -2.27 -4.87 7.03
N GLU A 88 -3.26 -5.75 6.85
CA GLU A 88 -3.73 -6.63 7.91
C GLU A 88 -2.64 -7.62 8.35
N TRP A 89 -1.91 -8.20 7.40
CA TRP A 89 -0.78 -9.09 7.70
C TRP A 89 0.32 -8.38 8.49
N ILE A 90 0.70 -7.15 8.11
CA ILE A 90 1.69 -6.36 8.87
C ILE A 90 1.19 -6.06 10.28
N LYS A 91 -0.11 -5.72 10.44
CA LYS A 91 -0.71 -5.46 11.75
C LYS A 91 -0.67 -6.70 12.65
N GLN A 92 -0.97 -7.88 12.11
CA GLN A 92 -0.93 -9.14 12.85
C GLN A 92 0.51 -9.48 13.26
N TRP A 93 1.45 -9.35 12.34
CA TRP A 93 2.86 -9.60 12.62
C TRP A 93 3.43 -8.67 13.70
N ALA A 94 2.94 -7.43 13.78
CA ALA A 94 3.27 -6.48 14.85
C ALA A 94 2.57 -6.77 16.19
N GLN A 95 1.72 -7.80 16.29
CA GLN A 95 0.96 -8.14 17.51
C GLN A 95 1.33 -9.53 18.08
N GLU A 96 2.11 -10.32 17.34
CA GLU A 96 2.61 -11.65 17.74
C GLU A 96 3.97 -11.57 18.46
#